data_AF-A0A401ZUY4-F1
#
_entry.id   AF-A0A401ZUY4-F1
#
_cell.length_a   1.000
_cell.length_b   1.000
_cell.length_c   1.000
_cell.angle_alpha   90.00
_cell.angle_beta   90.00
_cell.angle_gamma   90.00
#
_symmetry.space_group_name_H-M   'P 1'
#
loop_
_entity.id
_entity.type
_entity.pdbx_description
1 polymer ?
#
loop_
_entity_poly.entity_id
_entity_poly.type
_entity_poly.pdbx_seq_one_letter_code
_entity_poly.pdbx_strand_id
1 'polypeptide(L)'
;MADLIRPIVLTDPHTVSFLPHVHKLNLAGSRTLTDLSPLRTLSELTEINLSGCRQMADLTALTELQQITTLILKGCINLTDLSPLSQLTKLTTLDLTNCRSLTDLTPLTSLQQLTRLNLAGCTHITSLAPLAQLPMLQVLNISNSQLKRKLEPVNQMVEIRGMLPRVLKRLPIPLRRQLSVQMMKSQPFAECLEALFQRWPRRCDHMLQSRLQSLSVAERTLAEEALYTLFLWGNKEYHLLLALGALQSTRTIEALKSSLLHGPTKGSFFVVAIVLWQLERYPLTLTALCKGASQWDDLAERIEAVKALKYFADPQAIETLQMLLYDEHTQLRYEALLSLAHLTGVQVVYYSSLLKGIKDSEPVRWLPAANNWLHILNASKSPHEI
;
A
#
# COMPACT_ATOMS: atom_id res chain seq x y z
N MET A 1 43.50 6.67 38.27
CA MET A 1 42.22 7.20 37.74
C MET A 1 42.54 8.13 36.58
N ALA A 2 42.57 7.60 35.37
CA ALA A 2 42.66 8.39 34.16
C ALA A 2 41.65 7.80 33.18
N ASP A 3 40.57 8.55 32.96
CA ASP A 3 39.57 8.31 31.95
C ASP A 3 40.24 8.18 30.57
N LEU A 4 40.36 6.94 30.08
CA LEU A 4 40.71 6.64 28.69
C LEU A 4 39.48 6.95 27.80
N ILE A 5 39.16 8.23 27.62
CA ILE A 5 38.07 8.74 26.75
C ILE A 5 38.41 8.58 25.26
N ARG A 6 39.63 8.15 24.91
CA ARG A 6 40.00 7.86 23.53
C ARG A 6 39.84 6.36 23.25
N PRO A 7 39.22 5.97 22.12
CA PRO A 7 39.15 4.58 21.72
C PRO A 7 40.57 4.01 21.65
N ILE A 8 40.82 2.97 22.44
CA ILE A 8 42.10 2.28 22.46
C ILE A 8 42.22 1.54 21.13
N VAL A 9 43.18 1.98 20.30
CA VAL A 9 43.50 1.35 19.03
C VAL A 9 44.59 0.33 19.29
N LEU A 10 44.25 -0.96 19.22
CA LEU A 10 45.20 -2.05 19.39
C LEU A 10 45.26 -2.88 18.11
N THR A 11 46.48 -3.29 17.75
CA THR A 11 46.73 -4.15 16.59
C THR A 11 46.75 -5.63 16.96
N ASP A 12 46.90 -5.96 18.26
CA ASP A 12 47.02 -7.32 18.79
C ASP A 12 46.15 -7.51 20.05
N PRO A 13 45.18 -8.45 20.06
CA PRO A 13 44.35 -8.75 21.23
C PRO A 13 45.16 -9.33 22.40
N HIS A 14 46.34 -9.92 22.22
CA HIS A 14 47.11 -10.46 23.35
C HIS A 14 47.60 -9.39 24.33
N THR A 15 47.62 -8.12 23.91
CA THR A 15 48.01 -6.97 24.75
C THR A 15 46.87 -6.41 25.62
N VAL A 16 45.62 -6.85 25.43
CA VAL A 16 44.45 -6.27 26.12
C VAL A 16 44.21 -6.81 27.53
N SER A 17 44.80 -7.95 27.90
CA SER A 17 44.55 -8.62 29.18
C SER A 17 44.95 -7.78 30.41
N PHE A 18 45.73 -6.71 30.20
CA PHE A 18 46.18 -5.77 31.23
C PHE A 18 45.27 -4.55 31.42
N LEU A 19 44.13 -4.46 30.72
CA LEU A 19 43.26 -3.28 30.71
C LEU A 19 41.82 -3.62 31.17
N PRO A 20 41.60 -3.91 32.46
CA PRO A 20 40.33 -4.47 32.95
C PRO A 20 39.11 -3.51 32.85
N HIS A 21 39.34 -2.20 32.73
CA HIS A 21 38.28 -1.17 32.72
C HIS A 21 37.96 -0.59 31.33
N VAL A 22 38.27 -1.33 30.27
CA VAL A 22 38.07 -0.84 28.89
C VAL A 22 36.61 -0.98 28.49
N HIS A 23 35.98 0.16 28.19
CA HIS A 23 34.58 0.23 27.76
C HIS A 23 34.44 0.24 26.24
N LYS A 24 35.46 0.72 25.51
CA LYS A 24 35.46 0.84 24.04
C LYS A 24 36.79 0.35 23.47
N LEU A 25 36.73 -0.58 22.52
CA LEU A 25 37.91 -1.18 21.91
C LEU A 25 37.84 -1.10 20.38
N ASN A 26 38.90 -0.60 19.75
CA ASN A 26 39.01 -0.52 18.31
C ASN A 26 40.17 -1.38 17.79
N LEU A 27 39.84 -2.46 17.10
CA LEU A 27 40.77 -3.38 16.45
C LEU A 27 40.65 -3.32 14.92
N ALA A 28 40.05 -2.25 14.39
CA ALA A 28 39.78 -2.11 12.97
C ALA A 28 41.06 -2.15 12.11
N GLY A 29 40.94 -2.75 10.93
CA GLY A 29 42.00 -2.84 9.93
C GLY A 29 42.97 -3.99 10.14
N SER A 30 42.84 -4.76 11.23
CA SER A 30 43.72 -5.89 11.49
C SER A 30 43.46 -7.04 10.51
N ARG A 31 44.34 -7.22 9.54
CA ARG A 31 44.18 -8.22 8.46
C ARG A 31 44.46 -9.65 8.91
N THR A 32 45.10 -9.83 10.05
CA THR A 32 45.54 -11.12 10.59
C THR A 32 44.76 -11.56 11.82
N LEU A 33 43.85 -10.72 12.33
CA LEU A 33 43.08 -11.02 13.53
C LEU A 33 42.08 -12.15 13.28
N THR A 34 42.29 -13.28 13.96
CA THR A 34 41.40 -14.46 13.93
C THR A 34 40.93 -14.89 15.31
N ASP A 35 41.66 -14.54 16.37
CA ASP A 35 41.36 -14.94 17.74
C ASP A 35 40.93 -13.72 18.58
N LEU A 36 39.79 -13.85 19.25
CA LEU A 36 39.26 -12.87 20.20
C LEU A 36 39.30 -13.40 21.64
N SER A 37 39.85 -14.60 21.88
CA SER A 37 39.93 -15.20 23.22
C SER A 37 40.56 -14.30 24.29
N PRO A 38 41.55 -13.43 24.00
CA PRO A 38 42.09 -12.52 25.01
C PRO A 38 41.07 -11.49 25.51
N LEU A 39 40.00 -11.21 24.74
CA LEU A 39 38.97 -10.23 25.10
C LEU A 39 38.02 -10.74 26.20
N ARG A 40 37.95 -12.05 26.44
CA ARG A 40 37.00 -12.67 27.39
C ARG A 40 37.02 -12.06 28.79
N THR A 41 38.18 -11.56 29.20
CA THR A 41 38.41 -10.96 30.53
C THR A 41 37.90 -9.52 30.66
N LEU A 42 37.50 -8.87 29.57
CA LEU A 42 37.09 -7.46 29.52
C LEU A 42 35.59 -7.29 29.77
N SER A 43 35.11 -7.65 30.96
CA SER A 43 33.68 -7.71 31.29
C SER A 43 32.94 -6.35 31.24
N GLU A 44 33.66 -5.23 31.31
CA GLU A 44 33.12 -3.86 31.21
C GLU A 44 32.97 -3.35 29.75
N LEU A 45 33.33 -4.17 28.76
CA LEU A 45 33.35 -3.74 27.36
C LEU A 45 31.94 -3.53 26.79
N THR A 46 31.68 -2.31 26.30
CA THR A 46 30.38 -1.89 25.77
C THR A 46 30.38 -1.68 24.25
N GLU A 47 31.53 -1.33 23.66
CA GLU A 47 31.65 -1.09 22.22
C GLU A 47 32.90 -1.76 21.65
N ILE A 48 32.72 -2.50 20.55
CA ILE A 48 33.84 -3.14 19.84
C ILE A 48 33.77 -2.79 18.35
N ASN A 49 34.90 -2.37 17.79
CA ASN A 49 35.07 -2.18 16.36
C ASN A 49 36.10 -3.14 15.78
N LEU A 50 35.64 -4.05 14.93
CA LEU A 50 36.39 -5.06 14.18
C LEU A 50 36.36 -4.77 12.67
N SER A 51 36.11 -3.51 12.28
CA SER A 51 35.99 -3.16 10.85
C SER A 51 37.22 -3.57 10.06
N GLY A 52 37.06 -4.30 8.97
CA GLY A 52 38.15 -4.68 8.07
C GLY A 52 38.99 -5.86 8.56
N CYS A 53 38.58 -6.54 9.64
CA CYS A 53 39.17 -7.81 10.09
C CYS A 53 38.75 -8.95 9.17
N ARG A 54 39.35 -9.00 7.97
CA ARG A 54 38.90 -9.87 6.87
C ARG A 54 39.00 -11.37 7.17
N GLN A 55 39.92 -11.77 8.04
CA GLN A 55 40.13 -13.16 8.46
C GLN A 55 39.25 -13.57 9.65
N MET A 56 38.48 -12.64 10.23
CA MET A 56 37.60 -12.94 11.34
C MET A 56 36.45 -13.85 10.89
N ALA A 57 36.36 -15.02 11.51
CA ALA A 57 35.31 -16.01 11.27
C ALA A 57 34.63 -16.49 12.57
N ASP A 58 35.35 -16.44 13.69
CA ASP A 58 34.88 -16.92 14.99
C ASP A 58 34.62 -15.76 15.96
N LEU A 59 33.38 -15.63 16.41
CA LEU A 59 32.94 -14.63 17.40
C LEU A 59 32.64 -15.23 18.78
N THR A 60 32.95 -16.52 19.01
CA THR A 60 32.61 -17.25 20.24
C THR A 60 33.16 -16.58 21.50
N ALA A 61 34.30 -15.90 21.43
CA ALA A 61 34.85 -15.17 22.57
C ALA A 61 33.99 -13.96 23.01
N LEU A 62 33.10 -13.45 22.14
CA LEU A 62 32.20 -12.35 22.48
C LEU A 62 31.05 -12.79 23.39
N THR A 63 30.72 -14.08 23.48
CA THR A 63 29.55 -14.57 24.24
C THR A 63 29.60 -14.24 25.73
N GLU A 64 30.81 -14.07 26.27
CA GLU A 64 31.06 -13.73 27.67
C GLU A 64 30.93 -12.21 27.95
N LEU A 65 30.90 -11.39 26.90
CA LEU A 65 30.91 -9.93 26.98
C LEU A 65 29.49 -9.36 26.96
N GLN A 66 28.72 -9.66 28.00
CA GLN A 66 27.28 -9.38 28.09
C GLN A 66 26.90 -7.89 28.17
N GLN A 67 27.88 -6.97 28.31
CA GLN A 67 27.64 -5.53 28.37
C GLN A 67 27.75 -4.85 26.99
N ILE A 68 28.07 -5.58 25.92
CA ILE A 68 28.19 -5.01 24.58
C ILE A 68 26.85 -4.43 24.13
N THR A 69 26.86 -3.14 23.79
CA THR A 69 25.73 -2.40 23.21
C THR A 69 25.96 -2.03 21.75
N THR A 70 27.23 -1.94 21.32
CA THR A 70 27.61 -1.62 19.93
C THR A 70 28.68 -2.58 19.41
N LEU A 71 28.42 -3.20 18.27
CA LEU A 71 29.37 -4.09 17.59
C LEU A 71 29.48 -3.71 16.11
N ILE A 72 30.69 -3.38 15.67
CA ILE A 72 30.99 -3.03 14.28
C ILE A 72 31.86 -4.13 13.67
N LEU A 73 31.34 -4.84 12.68
CA LEU A 73 31.97 -5.94 11.95
C LEU A 73 32.13 -5.62 10.46
N LYS A 74 32.08 -4.34 10.09
CA LYS A 74 32.13 -3.89 8.69
C LYS A 74 33.31 -4.49 7.93
N GLY A 75 33.06 -5.24 6.87
CA GLY A 75 34.09 -5.81 6.01
C GLY A 75 34.77 -7.06 6.55
N CYS A 76 34.18 -7.72 7.55
CA CYS A 76 34.54 -9.09 7.95
C CYS A 76 34.02 -10.08 6.92
N ILE A 77 34.71 -10.17 5.78
CA ILE A 77 34.25 -10.92 4.61
C ILE A 77 34.18 -12.44 4.82
N ASN A 78 34.95 -13.01 5.76
CA ASN A 78 34.95 -14.44 6.07
C ASN A 78 33.95 -14.82 7.18
N LEU A 79 33.21 -13.86 7.73
CA LEU A 79 32.22 -14.12 8.76
C LEU A 79 31.00 -14.81 8.15
N THR A 80 30.70 -16.03 8.61
CA THR A 80 29.56 -16.84 8.15
C THR A 80 28.55 -17.14 9.25
N ASP A 81 28.99 -17.18 10.51
CA ASP A 81 28.17 -17.55 11.66
C ASP A 81 27.96 -16.36 12.60
N LEU A 82 26.68 -16.10 12.93
CA LEU A 82 26.27 -15.07 13.89
C LEU A 82 25.73 -15.68 15.19
N SER A 83 25.71 -17.01 15.33
CA SER A 83 25.23 -17.72 16.53
C SER A 83 25.81 -17.19 17.84
N PRO A 84 27.11 -16.85 17.93
CA PRO A 84 27.67 -16.24 19.14
C PRO A 84 27.02 -14.93 19.56
N LEU A 85 26.49 -14.15 18.60
CA LEU A 85 25.84 -12.87 18.91
C LEU A 85 24.53 -13.04 19.68
N SER A 86 23.91 -14.23 19.64
CA SER A 86 22.62 -14.47 20.28
C SER A 86 22.59 -14.23 21.80
N GLN A 87 23.77 -14.28 22.43
CA GLN A 87 23.94 -14.06 23.87
C GLN A 87 24.08 -12.57 24.23
N LEU A 88 24.31 -11.69 23.24
CA LEU A 88 24.51 -10.25 23.42
C LEU A 88 23.18 -9.49 23.53
N THR A 89 22.35 -9.86 24.51
CA THR A 89 20.96 -9.37 24.64
C THR A 89 20.82 -7.86 24.85
N LYS A 90 21.90 -7.16 25.23
CA LYS A 90 21.97 -5.69 25.34
C LYS A 90 22.41 -4.98 24.05
N LEU A 91 22.67 -5.72 22.97
CA LEU A 91 23.15 -5.14 21.71
C LEU A 91 22.06 -4.25 21.10
N THR A 92 22.39 -2.97 20.92
CA THR A 92 21.47 -1.96 20.33
C THR A 92 21.86 -1.60 18.91
N THR A 93 23.15 -1.68 18.58
CA THR A 93 23.71 -1.28 17.28
C THR A 93 24.64 -2.37 16.73
N LEU A 94 24.34 -2.85 15.53
CA LEU A 94 25.13 -3.86 14.82
C LEU A 94 25.41 -3.43 13.38
N ASP A 95 26.68 -3.34 13.01
CA ASP A 95 27.09 -3.04 11.63
C ASP A 95 27.79 -4.24 10.99
N LEU A 96 27.13 -4.85 10.00
CA LEU A 96 27.61 -5.99 9.20
C LEU A 96 27.90 -5.58 7.74
N THR A 97 28.10 -4.28 7.48
CA THR A 97 28.35 -3.77 6.12
C THR A 97 29.45 -4.57 5.42
N ASN A 98 29.21 -5.03 4.19
CA ASN A 98 30.14 -5.84 3.39
C ASN A 98 30.58 -7.17 4.05
N CYS A 99 29.84 -7.72 5.00
CA CYS A 99 30.01 -9.11 5.45
C CYS A 99 29.41 -10.06 4.39
N ARG A 100 30.15 -10.24 3.30
CA ARG A 100 29.61 -10.85 2.08
C ARG A 100 29.23 -12.31 2.25
N SER A 101 29.97 -13.07 3.05
CA SER A 101 29.75 -14.53 3.24
C SER A 101 28.58 -14.87 4.17
N LEU A 102 27.93 -13.87 4.78
CA LEU A 102 26.74 -14.10 5.59
C LEU A 102 25.54 -14.50 4.73
N THR A 103 24.87 -15.57 5.14
CA THR A 103 23.67 -16.11 4.50
C THR A 103 22.46 -16.12 5.44
N ASP A 104 22.69 -16.31 6.74
CA ASP A 104 21.66 -16.49 7.74
C ASP A 104 21.64 -15.35 8.77
N LEU A 105 20.42 -14.92 9.12
CA LEU A 105 20.13 -13.90 10.12
C LEU A 105 19.33 -14.45 11.31
N THR A 106 18.97 -15.75 11.32
CA THR A 106 18.24 -16.37 12.43
C THR A 106 18.88 -16.17 13.80
N PRO A 107 20.22 -16.13 13.96
CA PRO A 107 20.81 -15.86 15.27
C PRO A 107 20.45 -14.50 15.87
N LEU A 108 20.12 -13.52 15.03
CA LEU A 108 19.83 -12.17 15.48
C LEU A 108 18.46 -12.05 16.18
N THR A 109 17.54 -13.01 16.03
CA THR A 109 16.17 -12.93 16.57
C THR A 109 16.11 -12.78 18.09
N SER A 110 17.15 -13.22 18.78
CA SER A 110 17.33 -13.09 20.23
C SER A 110 17.66 -11.66 20.69
N LEU A 111 18.07 -10.77 19.78
CA LEU A 111 18.54 -9.42 20.07
C LEU A 111 17.38 -8.42 20.24
N GLN A 112 16.56 -8.62 21.28
CA GLN A 112 15.31 -7.87 21.50
C GLN A 112 15.49 -6.36 21.71
N GLN A 113 16.71 -5.89 22.02
CA GLN A 113 17.06 -4.47 22.17
C GLN A 113 17.71 -3.85 20.91
N LEU A 114 17.86 -4.61 19.82
CA LEU A 114 18.52 -4.11 18.61
C LEU A 114 17.67 -3.03 17.94
N THR A 115 18.21 -1.82 17.85
CA THR A 115 17.54 -0.66 17.24
C THR A 115 18.12 -0.31 15.88
N ARG A 116 19.40 -0.60 15.63
CA ARG A 116 20.11 -0.25 14.39
C ARG A 116 20.86 -1.45 13.85
N LEU A 117 20.54 -1.82 12.60
CA LEU A 117 21.20 -2.90 11.88
C LEU A 117 21.61 -2.44 10.48
N ASN A 118 22.88 -2.64 10.13
CA ASN A 118 23.39 -2.35 8.79
C ASN A 118 23.87 -3.63 8.09
N LEU A 119 23.24 -3.96 6.96
CA LEU A 119 23.51 -5.10 6.09
C LEU A 119 23.95 -4.64 4.68
N ALA A 120 24.38 -3.39 4.53
CA ALA A 120 24.74 -2.85 3.23
C ALA A 120 25.87 -3.67 2.59
N GLY A 121 25.73 -4.06 1.33
CA GLY A 121 26.72 -4.87 0.62
C GLY A 121 26.83 -6.33 1.10
N CYS A 122 25.93 -6.81 1.96
CA CYS A 122 25.79 -8.25 2.25
C CYS A 122 25.10 -8.92 1.07
N THR A 123 25.87 -9.60 0.24
CA THR A 123 25.38 -10.15 -1.04
C THR A 123 24.76 -11.53 -0.91
N HIS A 124 25.10 -12.35 0.09
CA HIS A 124 24.60 -13.72 0.17
C HIS A 124 23.38 -13.91 1.09
N ILE A 125 22.91 -12.86 1.76
CA ILE A 125 21.65 -12.88 2.51
C ILE A 125 20.48 -12.87 1.53
N THR A 126 19.58 -13.86 1.65
CA THR A 126 18.44 -14.04 0.74
C THR A 126 17.07 -13.86 1.40
N SER A 127 17.03 -13.76 2.73
CA SER A 127 15.79 -13.55 3.49
C SER A 127 16.01 -12.57 4.65
N LEU A 128 14.99 -11.75 4.92
CA LEU A 128 14.91 -10.86 6.08
C LEU A 128 13.88 -11.34 7.11
N ALA A 129 13.25 -12.49 6.90
CA ALA A 129 12.19 -13.01 7.78
C ALA A 129 12.58 -13.05 9.27
N PRO A 130 13.83 -13.39 9.66
CA PRO A 130 14.25 -13.33 11.06
C PRO A 130 14.11 -11.94 11.70
N LEU A 131 14.33 -10.86 10.93
CA LEU A 131 14.29 -9.50 11.47
C LEU A 131 12.89 -9.05 11.87
N ALA A 132 11.83 -9.72 11.39
CA ALA A 132 10.45 -9.43 11.78
C ALA A 132 10.18 -9.71 13.28
N GLN A 133 11.06 -10.49 13.93
CA GLN A 133 10.97 -10.82 15.35
C GLN A 133 11.67 -9.79 16.26
N LEU A 134 12.22 -8.71 15.68
CA LEU A 134 12.92 -7.66 16.42
C LEU A 134 11.98 -6.48 16.70
N PRO A 135 11.41 -6.36 17.91
CA PRO A 135 10.35 -5.38 18.18
C PRO A 135 10.84 -3.94 18.22
N MET A 136 12.14 -3.72 18.47
CA MET A 136 12.76 -2.40 18.64
C MET A 136 13.55 -1.92 17.43
N LEU A 137 13.59 -2.69 16.33
CA LEU A 137 14.40 -2.34 15.16
C LEU A 137 13.83 -1.11 14.45
N GLN A 138 14.58 0.00 14.47
CA GLN A 138 14.18 1.30 13.93
C GLN A 138 14.90 1.65 12.64
N VAL A 139 16.18 1.24 12.51
CA VAL A 139 17.02 1.57 11.37
C VAL A 139 17.57 0.29 10.77
N LEU A 140 17.22 0.04 9.51
CA LEU A 140 17.72 -1.08 8.72
C LEU A 140 18.28 -0.56 7.39
N ASN A 141 19.56 -0.80 7.14
CA ASN A 141 20.19 -0.48 5.86
C ASN A 141 20.52 -1.77 5.09
N ILE A 142 19.95 -1.91 3.89
CA ILE A 142 20.15 -3.08 3.00
C ILE A 142 20.68 -2.68 1.62
N SER A 143 21.24 -1.48 1.49
CA SER A 143 21.75 -0.98 0.21
C SER A 143 22.80 -1.93 -0.39
N ASN A 144 22.77 -2.12 -1.72
CA ASN A 144 23.72 -2.97 -2.44
C ASN A 144 23.78 -4.45 -1.99
N SER A 145 22.73 -4.95 -1.32
CA SER A 145 22.52 -6.39 -1.09
C SER A 145 21.83 -7.06 -2.29
N GLN A 146 22.00 -8.37 -2.49
CA GLN A 146 21.24 -9.13 -3.52
C GLN A 146 19.74 -9.10 -3.25
N LEU A 147 19.33 -8.84 -2.00
CA LEU A 147 17.94 -8.61 -1.64
C LEU A 147 17.35 -7.46 -2.48
N LYS A 148 18.06 -6.35 -2.72
CA LYS A 148 17.54 -5.24 -3.55
C LYS A 148 17.12 -5.69 -4.98
N ARG A 149 17.69 -6.76 -5.53
CA ARG A 149 17.30 -7.35 -6.83
C ARG A 149 16.15 -8.35 -6.75
N LYS A 150 15.94 -9.03 -5.61
CA LYS A 150 14.82 -9.94 -5.36
C LYS A 150 13.63 -9.28 -4.65
N LEU A 151 13.81 -8.08 -4.09
CA LEU A 151 12.83 -7.30 -3.32
C LEU A 151 12.00 -6.32 -4.19
N GLU A 152 11.95 -6.45 -5.51
CA GLU A 152 10.85 -5.83 -6.29
C GLU A 152 9.46 -6.08 -5.62
N PRO A 153 9.18 -7.28 -5.04
CA PRO A 153 7.94 -7.52 -4.28
C PRO A 153 7.89 -6.92 -2.85
N VAL A 154 9.03 -6.57 -2.23
CA VAL A 154 9.03 -5.96 -0.89
C VAL A 154 9.06 -4.43 -0.96
N ASN A 155 9.59 -3.86 -2.04
CA ASN A 155 9.25 -2.49 -2.41
C ASN A 155 7.75 -2.39 -2.73
N GLN A 156 7.12 -3.40 -3.34
CA GLN A 156 5.66 -3.49 -3.38
C GLN A 156 5.04 -3.61 -1.97
N MET A 157 5.60 -4.32 -0.99
CA MET A 157 5.14 -4.22 0.41
C MET A 157 5.31 -2.82 1.03
N VAL A 158 6.30 -2.02 0.61
CA VAL A 158 6.51 -0.64 1.07
C VAL A 158 5.66 0.37 0.28
N GLU A 159 5.29 0.07 -0.97
CA GLU A 159 4.38 0.84 -1.83
C GLU A 159 2.89 0.54 -1.56
N ILE A 160 2.54 -0.73 -1.26
CA ILE A 160 1.33 -1.11 -0.51
C ILE A 160 1.29 -0.29 0.77
N ARG A 161 2.44 0.01 1.38
CA ARG A 161 2.53 0.89 2.55
C ARG A 161 2.57 2.40 2.24
N GLY A 162 2.40 2.84 1.00
CA GLY A 162 2.35 4.26 0.64
C GLY A 162 1.10 4.98 1.16
N MET A 163 -0.05 4.28 1.25
CA MET A 163 -1.31 4.82 1.79
C MET A 163 -2.05 3.88 2.75
N LEU A 164 -1.97 2.56 2.53
CA LEU A 164 -2.62 1.51 3.32
C LEU A 164 -2.25 1.49 4.83
N PRO A 165 -1.06 1.90 5.31
CA PRO A 165 -0.72 1.83 6.73
C PRO A 165 -1.51 2.84 7.54
N ARG A 166 -1.90 3.98 6.95
CA ARG A 166 -2.72 4.99 7.64
C ARG A 166 -4.12 4.44 7.92
N VAL A 167 -4.67 3.70 6.98
CA VAL A 167 -6.00 3.07 7.10
C VAL A 167 -5.94 1.84 8.01
N LEU A 168 -4.95 0.96 7.84
CA LEU A 168 -4.72 -0.16 8.74
C LEU A 168 -4.48 0.31 10.18
N LYS A 169 -3.80 1.45 10.38
CA LYS A 169 -3.62 2.09 11.70
C LYS A 169 -4.92 2.56 12.35
N ARG A 170 -6.01 2.69 11.60
CA ARG A 170 -7.31 2.96 12.20
C ARG A 170 -7.88 1.64 12.73
N LEU A 171 -7.89 0.55 11.96
CA LEU A 171 -8.61 -0.70 12.26
C LEU A 171 -8.30 -1.33 13.65
N PRO A 172 -9.17 -2.17 14.24
CA PRO A 172 -8.87 -2.91 15.46
C PRO A 172 -7.66 -3.87 15.30
N ILE A 173 -6.89 -4.08 16.37
CA ILE A 173 -5.69 -4.96 16.35
C ILE A 173 -5.98 -6.37 15.80
N PRO A 174 -7.07 -7.06 16.20
CA PRO A 174 -7.37 -8.40 15.68
C PRO A 174 -7.54 -8.41 14.16
N LEU A 175 -8.28 -7.42 13.63
CA LEU A 175 -8.58 -7.29 12.21
C LEU A 175 -7.33 -6.94 11.40
N ARG A 176 -6.44 -6.09 11.93
CA ARG A 176 -5.13 -5.81 11.31
C ARG A 176 -4.29 -7.07 11.15
N ARG A 177 -4.26 -7.93 12.18
CA ARG A 177 -3.50 -9.19 12.15
C ARG A 177 -4.05 -10.12 11.09
N GLN A 178 -5.37 -10.28 11.01
CA GLN A 178 -6.02 -11.13 10.00
C GLN A 178 -5.78 -10.62 8.57
N LEU A 179 -5.95 -9.31 8.32
CA LEU A 179 -5.66 -8.70 7.02
C LEU A 179 -4.21 -8.90 6.61
N SER A 180 -3.27 -8.71 7.54
CA SER A 180 -1.83 -8.91 7.27
C SER A 180 -1.52 -10.35 6.87
N VAL A 181 -2.13 -11.33 7.54
CA VAL A 181 -1.98 -12.75 7.19
C VAL A 181 -2.56 -13.05 5.82
N GLN A 182 -3.74 -12.52 5.49
CA GLN A 182 -4.38 -12.79 4.21
C GLN A 182 -3.64 -12.14 3.03
N MET A 183 -3.09 -10.93 3.23
CA MET A 183 -2.24 -10.27 2.23
C MET A 183 -0.96 -11.06 1.93
N MET A 184 -0.42 -11.83 2.88
CA MET A 184 0.72 -12.72 2.63
C MET A 184 0.34 -14.00 1.86
N LYS A 185 -0.92 -14.41 1.91
CA LYS A 185 -1.42 -15.64 1.30
C LYS A 185 -1.97 -15.44 -0.11
N SER A 186 -2.43 -14.23 -0.42
CA SER A 186 -3.16 -13.93 -1.65
C SER A 186 -2.73 -12.60 -2.23
N GLN A 187 -1.95 -12.68 -3.31
CA GLN A 187 -1.56 -11.52 -4.10
C GLN A 187 -2.78 -10.79 -4.70
N PRO A 188 -3.81 -11.47 -5.27
CA PRO A 188 -5.01 -10.80 -5.77
C PRO A 188 -5.74 -9.97 -4.69
N PHE A 189 -5.76 -10.47 -3.45
CA PHE A 189 -6.36 -9.77 -2.32
C PHE A 189 -5.58 -8.52 -1.92
N ALA A 190 -4.24 -8.60 -1.88
CA ALA A 190 -3.38 -7.47 -1.57
C ALA A 190 -3.54 -6.33 -2.60
N GLU A 191 -3.52 -6.65 -3.88
CA GLU A 191 -3.71 -5.66 -4.96
C GLU A 191 -5.12 -5.04 -4.92
N CYS A 192 -6.14 -5.82 -4.55
CA CYS A 192 -7.50 -5.33 -4.39
C CYS A 192 -7.60 -4.30 -3.24
N LEU A 193 -6.97 -4.58 -2.09
CA LEU A 193 -6.94 -3.63 -0.96
C LEU A 193 -6.16 -2.36 -1.29
N GLU A 194 -5.07 -2.44 -2.04
CA GLU A 194 -4.38 -1.23 -2.53
C GLU A 194 -5.28 -0.38 -3.40
N ALA A 195 -5.91 -1.00 -4.39
CA ALA A 195 -6.88 -0.37 -5.28
C ALA A 195 -7.99 0.37 -4.51
N LEU A 196 -8.47 -0.21 -3.41
CA LEU A 196 -9.49 0.38 -2.56
C LEU A 196 -9.03 1.63 -1.81
N PHE A 197 -7.76 1.71 -1.43
CA PHE A 197 -7.23 2.75 -0.53
C PHE A 197 -6.29 3.76 -1.21
N GLN A 198 -6.02 3.60 -2.51
CA GLN A 198 -5.36 4.63 -3.32
C GLN A 198 -6.37 5.61 -3.91
N ARG A 199 -5.91 6.83 -4.24
CA ARG A 199 -6.70 7.82 -4.99
C ARG A 199 -6.88 7.34 -6.43
N TRP A 200 -7.97 6.63 -6.71
CA TRP A 200 -8.27 6.16 -8.05
C TRP A 200 -9.02 7.21 -8.87
N PRO A 201 -8.66 7.45 -10.15
CA PRO A 201 -9.51 8.24 -11.02
C PRO A 201 -10.87 7.53 -11.18
N ARG A 202 -11.98 8.28 -11.07
CA ARG A 202 -13.36 7.76 -11.23
C ARG A 202 -13.64 7.00 -12.53
N ARG A 203 -12.75 7.04 -13.52
CA ARG A 203 -12.86 6.29 -14.78
C ARG A 203 -12.51 4.81 -14.63
N CYS A 204 -11.90 4.41 -13.50
CA CYS A 204 -11.41 3.05 -13.25
C CYS A 204 -12.35 2.18 -12.41
N ASP A 205 -13.57 2.64 -12.10
CA ASP A 205 -14.50 1.93 -11.19
C ASP A 205 -14.81 0.48 -11.62
N HIS A 206 -14.88 0.22 -12.92
CA HIS A 206 -15.09 -1.13 -13.48
C HIS A 206 -13.95 -2.10 -13.11
N MET A 207 -12.71 -1.62 -12.98
CA MET A 207 -11.56 -2.42 -12.57
C MET A 207 -11.61 -2.77 -11.08
N LEU A 208 -12.14 -1.86 -10.25
CA LEU A 208 -12.37 -2.15 -8.83
C LEU A 208 -13.39 -3.29 -8.70
N GLN A 209 -14.48 -3.17 -9.44
CA GLN A 209 -15.58 -4.13 -9.38
C GLN A 209 -15.16 -5.53 -9.83
N SER A 210 -14.37 -5.63 -10.92
CA SER A 210 -13.86 -6.92 -11.39
C SER A 210 -12.88 -7.56 -10.40
N ARG A 211 -12.01 -6.77 -9.76
CA ARG A 211 -11.09 -7.26 -8.71
C ARG A 211 -11.85 -7.78 -7.49
N LEU A 212 -12.88 -7.06 -7.03
CA LEU A 212 -13.75 -7.52 -5.94
C LEU A 212 -14.51 -8.81 -6.29
N GLN A 213 -14.76 -9.06 -7.57
CA GLN A 213 -15.37 -10.29 -8.06
C GLN A 213 -14.43 -11.49 -8.06
N SER A 214 -13.13 -11.27 -8.20
CA SER A 214 -12.11 -12.34 -8.16
C SER A 214 -11.77 -12.87 -6.76
N LEU A 215 -12.27 -12.22 -5.70
CA LEU A 215 -11.97 -12.60 -4.32
C LEU A 215 -12.68 -13.88 -3.92
N SER A 216 -11.99 -14.74 -3.16
CA SER A 216 -12.60 -15.88 -2.49
C SER A 216 -13.60 -15.44 -1.42
N VAL A 217 -14.46 -16.35 -0.97
CA VAL A 217 -15.46 -16.06 0.07
C VAL A 217 -14.81 -15.53 1.35
N ALA A 218 -13.74 -16.17 1.82
CA ALA A 218 -13.03 -15.75 3.04
C ALA A 218 -12.40 -14.35 2.91
N GLU A 219 -11.87 -14.02 1.73
CA GLU A 219 -11.29 -12.71 1.44
C GLU A 219 -12.36 -11.62 1.36
N ARG A 220 -13.50 -11.93 0.74
CA ARG A 220 -14.64 -11.01 0.69
C ARG A 220 -15.15 -10.66 2.07
N THR A 221 -15.38 -11.66 2.92
CA THR A 221 -15.84 -11.44 4.30
C THR A 221 -14.87 -10.55 5.07
N LEU A 222 -13.57 -10.80 4.94
CA LEU A 222 -12.54 -10.02 5.63
C LEU A 222 -12.44 -8.58 5.11
N ALA A 223 -12.56 -8.37 3.79
CA ALA A 223 -12.60 -7.05 3.17
C ALA A 223 -13.86 -6.27 3.61
N GLU A 224 -15.01 -6.92 3.62
CA GLU A 224 -16.28 -6.34 4.05
C GLU A 224 -16.19 -5.84 5.50
N GLU A 225 -15.66 -6.67 6.41
CA GLU A 225 -15.53 -6.31 7.82
C GLU A 225 -14.58 -5.12 8.05
N ALA A 226 -13.49 -5.05 7.29
CA ALA A 226 -12.58 -3.92 7.31
C ALA A 226 -13.23 -2.62 6.81
N LEU A 227 -13.91 -2.67 5.67
CA LEU A 227 -14.56 -1.52 5.06
C LEU A 227 -15.74 -1.01 5.90
N TYR A 228 -16.53 -1.93 6.45
CA TYR A 228 -17.64 -1.59 7.35
C TYR A 228 -17.14 -0.89 8.62
N THR A 229 -16.03 -1.38 9.21
CA THR A 229 -15.44 -0.75 10.40
C THR A 229 -14.99 0.69 10.13
N LEU A 230 -14.37 0.93 8.97
CA LEU A 230 -13.94 2.28 8.56
C LEU A 230 -15.14 3.20 8.32
N PHE A 231 -16.22 2.68 7.74
CA PHE A 231 -17.46 3.40 7.55
C PHE A 231 -18.08 3.84 8.88
N LEU A 232 -18.15 2.94 9.88
CA LEU A 232 -18.66 3.26 11.22
C LEU A 232 -17.86 4.36 11.93
N TRP A 233 -16.57 4.48 11.63
CA TRP A 233 -15.73 5.57 12.14
C TRP A 233 -15.80 6.86 11.32
N GLY A 234 -16.80 6.97 10.44
CA GLY A 234 -17.11 8.21 9.72
C GLY A 234 -16.30 8.40 8.44
N ASN A 235 -15.57 7.39 7.95
CA ASN A 235 -14.95 7.48 6.62
C ASN A 235 -16.03 7.29 5.54
N LYS A 236 -16.31 8.34 4.78
CA LYS A 236 -17.31 8.37 3.70
C LYS A 236 -16.67 8.63 2.32
N GLU A 237 -15.40 8.26 2.13
CA GLU A 237 -14.72 8.40 0.84
C GLU A 237 -15.42 7.61 -0.27
N TYR A 238 -15.40 8.17 -1.49
CA TYR A 238 -16.07 7.65 -2.68
C TYR A 238 -15.78 6.16 -2.94
N HIS A 239 -14.49 5.78 -2.92
CA HIS A 239 -14.06 4.42 -3.24
C HIS A 239 -14.47 3.41 -2.16
N LEU A 240 -14.48 3.82 -0.89
CA LEU A 240 -14.91 2.98 0.22
C LEU A 240 -16.40 2.61 0.07
N LEU A 241 -17.24 3.59 -0.26
CA LEU A 241 -18.66 3.38 -0.44
C LEU A 241 -18.94 2.47 -1.65
N LEU A 242 -18.32 2.73 -2.81
CA LEU A 242 -18.44 1.86 -3.99
C LEU A 242 -18.05 0.41 -3.70
N ALA A 243 -16.99 0.20 -2.92
CA ALA A 243 -16.54 -1.13 -2.55
C ALA A 243 -17.56 -1.90 -1.71
N LEU A 244 -18.20 -1.22 -0.75
CA LEU A 244 -19.28 -1.80 0.06
C LEU A 244 -20.48 -2.21 -0.80
N GLY A 245 -20.82 -1.40 -1.80
CA GLY A 245 -21.86 -1.73 -2.79
C GLY A 245 -21.51 -2.95 -3.63
N ALA A 246 -20.30 -2.99 -4.16
CA ALA A 246 -19.82 -4.11 -4.98
C ALA A 246 -19.65 -5.42 -4.20
N LEU A 247 -19.30 -5.35 -2.91
CA LEU A 247 -19.24 -6.52 -2.00
C LEU A 247 -20.61 -6.97 -1.50
N GLN A 248 -21.67 -6.23 -1.83
CA GLN A 248 -23.03 -6.50 -1.39
C GLN A 248 -23.22 -6.50 0.13
N SER A 249 -22.53 -5.58 0.83
CA SER A 249 -22.56 -5.55 2.29
C SER A 249 -23.92 -5.11 2.84
N THR A 250 -24.75 -6.07 3.24
CA THR A 250 -26.09 -5.80 3.78
C THR A 250 -26.07 -5.03 5.09
N ARG A 251 -24.98 -5.17 5.87
CA ARG A 251 -24.75 -4.45 7.14
C ARG A 251 -24.66 -2.93 6.96
N THR A 252 -24.32 -2.46 5.77
CA THR A 252 -24.17 -1.02 5.49
C THR A 252 -25.48 -0.33 5.11
N ILE A 253 -26.50 -1.10 4.73
CA ILE A 253 -27.72 -0.59 4.08
C ILE A 253 -28.50 0.36 4.98
N GLU A 254 -28.75 -0.02 6.23
CA GLU A 254 -29.53 0.82 7.16
C GLU A 254 -28.81 2.14 7.48
N ALA A 255 -27.49 2.10 7.63
CA ALA A 255 -26.69 3.29 7.90
C ALA A 255 -26.55 4.21 6.68
N LEU A 256 -26.54 3.65 5.47
CA LEU A 256 -26.58 4.40 4.21
C LEU A 256 -27.97 5.03 3.99
N LYS A 257 -29.06 4.29 4.26
CA LYS A 257 -30.44 4.81 4.23
C LYS A 257 -30.60 5.98 5.21
N SER A 258 -30.09 5.84 6.44
CA SER A 258 -30.04 6.92 7.42
C SER A 258 -29.25 8.14 6.93
N SER A 259 -28.09 7.93 6.30
CA SER A 259 -27.28 9.01 5.73
C SER A 259 -27.96 9.78 4.59
N LEU A 260 -28.89 9.15 3.87
CA LEU A 260 -29.73 9.80 2.86
C LEU A 260 -30.83 10.68 3.45
N LEU A 261 -31.38 10.28 4.60
CA LEU A 261 -32.47 11.00 5.28
C LEU A 261 -32.01 12.30 5.97
N HIS A 262 -30.72 12.44 6.29
CA HIS A 262 -30.18 13.57 7.08
C HIS A 262 -29.58 14.72 6.24
N GLY A 263 -29.73 14.70 4.92
CA GLY A 263 -29.31 15.79 4.03
C GLY A 263 -27.80 15.80 3.71
N PRO A 264 -27.41 16.28 2.52
CA PRO A 264 -26.08 16.05 1.99
C PRO A 264 -25.03 16.95 2.64
N THR A 265 -23.97 16.34 3.15
CA THR A 265 -22.64 16.98 3.13
C THR A 265 -22.04 16.74 1.74
N LYS A 266 -21.67 17.83 1.07
CA LYS A 266 -21.21 17.94 -0.33
C LYS A 266 -20.41 16.71 -0.81
N GLY A 267 -20.86 16.09 -1.90
CA GLY A 267 -20.15 15.03 -2.64
C GLY A 267 -20.47 13.57 -2.26
N SER A 268 -21.01 13.29 -1.08
CA SER A 268 -21.25 11.90 -0.61
C SER A 268 -22.59 11.30 -1.07
N PHE A 269 -23.57 12.13 -1.40
CA PHE A 269 -24.95 11.74 -1.74
C PHE A 269 -25.04 10.77 -2.92
N PHE A 270 -24.36 11.09 -4.02
CA PHE A 270 -24.38 10.28 -5.26
C PHE A 270 -23.86 8.87 -5.04
N VAL A 271 -22.83 8.76 -4.22
CA VAL A 271 -22.17 7.49 -3.95
C VAL A 271 -23.06 6.61 -3.11
N VAL A 272 -23.67 7.18 -2.06
CA VAL A 272 -24.66 6.47 -1.24
C VAL A 272 -25.85 6.03 -2.10
N ALA A 273 -26.29 6.86 -3.04
CA ALA A 273 -27.37 6.54 -3.97
C ALA A 273 -27.04 5.39 -4.92
N ILE A 274 -25.84 5.38 -5.52
CA ILE A 274 -25.33 4.28 -6.35
C ILE A 274 -25.24 2.98 -5.54
N VAL A 275 -24.67 3.06 -4.33
CA VAL A 275 -24.44 1.90 -3.48
C VAL A 275 -25.76 1.27 -3.04
N LEU A 276 -26.73 2.05 -2.56
CA LEU A 276 -28.03 1.51 -2.19
C LEU A 276 -28.82 0.94 -3.37
N TRP A 277 -28.62 1.49 -4.57
CA TRP A 277 -29.19 0.90 -5.79
C TRP A 277 -28.55 -0.45 -6.12
N GLN A 278 -27.23 -0.57 -6.01
CA GLN A 278 -26.53 -1.84 -6.23
C GLN A 278 -26.90 -2.91 -5.20
N LEU A 279 -27.15 -2.51 -3.95
CA LEU A 279 -27.47 -3.43 -2.85
C LEU A 279 -28.92 -3.93 -2.89
N GLU A 280 -29.90 -3.03 -3.03
CA GLU A 280 -31.33 -3.37 -2.91
C GLU A 280 -32.22 -2.75 -3.99
N ARG A 281 -31.65 -2.13 -5.02
CA ARG A 281 -32.40 -1.32 -6.02
C ARG A 281 -33.33 -0.30 -5.34
N TYR A 282 -32.83 0.37 -4.30
CA TYR A 282 -33.66 1.25 -3.47
C TYR A 282 -34.28 2.39 -4.31
N PRO A 283 -35.59 2.40 -4.60
CA PRO A 283 -36.17 3.22 -5.69
C PRO A 283 -36.05 4.73 -5.47
N LEU A 284 -35.97 5.15 -4.20
CA LEU A 284 -35.83 6.56 -3.82
C LEU A 284 -34.48 7.15 -4.25
N THR A 285 -33.44 6.34 -4.45
CA THR A 285 -32.13 6.84 -4.89
C THR A 285 -32.15 7.26 -6.35
N LEU A 286 -32.71 6.41 -7.22
CA LEU A 286 -32.87 6.72 -8.63
C LEU A 286 -33.74 7.97 -8.81
N THR A 287 -34.89 8.01 -8.13
CA THR A 287 -35.79 9.16 -8.17
C THR A 287 -35.09 10.46 -7.76
N ALA A 288 -34.31 10.42 -6.68
CA ALA A 288 -33.61 11.59 -6.19
C ALA A 288 -32.47 12.03 -7.11
N LEU A 289 -31.74 11.09 -7.74
CA LEU A 289 -30.72 11.39 -8.74
C LEU A 289 -31.30 12.00 -10.01
N CYS A 290 -32.42 11.46 -10.52
CA CYS A 290 -33.09 12.02 -11.70
C CYS A 290 -33.59 13.44 -11.43
N LYS A 291 -34.18 13.67 -10.24
CA LYS A 291 -34.59 15.00 -9.78
C LYS A 291 -33.39 15.93 -9.68
N GLY A 292 -32.31 15.49 -9.05
CA GLY A 292 -31.11 16.31 -8.85
C GLY A 292 -30.41 16.70 -10.14
N ALA A 293 -30.31 15.77 -11.09
CA ALA A 293 -29.74 16.05 -12.41
C ALA A 293 -30.53 17.15 -13.17
N SER A 294 -31.84 17.16 -13.00
CA SER A 294 -32.75 18.04 -13.73
C SER A 294 -33.06 19.36 -13.02
N GLN A 295 -33.06 19.40 -11.68
CA GLN A 295 -33.69 20.48 -10.91
C GLN A 295 -32.77 21.16 -9.88
N TRP A 296 -31.56 20.67 -9.61
CA TRP A 296 -30.70 21.36 -8.65
C TRP A 296 -30.07 22.61 -9.24
N ASP A 297 -29.85 23.62 -8.39
CA ASP A 297 -29.28 24.89 -8.81
C ASP A 297 -27.76 24.81 -9.07
N ASP A 298 -27.06 23.93 -8.37
CA ASP A 298 -25.61 23.78 -8.49
C ASP A 298 -25.24 22.87 -9.68
N LEU A 299 -24.62 23.45 -10.71
CA LEU A 299 -24.22 22.73 -11.92
C LEU A 299 -23.25 21.57 -11.64
N ALA A 300 -22.35 21.71 -10.67
CA ALA A 300 -21.43 20.63 -10.32
C ALA A 300 -22.18 19.44 -9.71
N GLU A 301 -23.15 19.69 -8.85
CA GLU A 301 -24.01 18.65 -8.27
C GLU A 301 -24.89 17.98 -9.34
N ARG A 302 -25.45 18.74 -10.28
CA ARG A 302 -26.18 18.18 -11.44
C ARG A 302 -25.29 17.26 -12.27
N ILE A 303 -24.05 17.67 -12.56
CA ILE A 303 -23.07 16.86 -13.31
C ILE A 303 -22.77 15.56 -12.57
N GLU A 304 -22.62 15.60 -11.24
CA GLU A 304 -22.41 14.40 -10.44
C GLU A 304 -23.62 13.46 -10.45
N ALA A 305 -24.84 14.00 -10.42
CA ALA A 305 -26.07 13.23 -10.56
C ALA A 305 -26.10 12.51 -11.92
N VAL A 306 -25.81 13.23 -13.00
CA VAL A 306 -25.76 12.68 -14.37
C VAL A 306 -24.75 11.55 -14.48
N LYS A 307 -23.54 11.73 -13.93
CA LYS A 307 -22.52 10.68 -13.91
C LYS A 307 -22.95 9.45 -13.12
N ALA A 308 -23.75 9.62 -12.07
CA ALA A 308 -24.25 8.52 -11.26
C ALA A 308 -25.30 7.68 -12.01
N LEU A 309 -26.15 8.32 -12.81
CA LEU A 309 -27.23 7.65 -13.56
C LEU A 309 -26.73 6.56 -14.51
N LYS A 310 -25.49 6.63 -15.00
CA LYS A 310 -24.91 5.56 -15.84
C LYS A 310 -24.84 4.19 -15.15
N TYR A 311 -24.92 4.13 -13.82
CA TYR A 311 -24.92 2.88 -13.06
C TYR A 311 -26.33 2.29 -12.88
N PHE A 312 -27.36 2.95 -13.39
CA PHE A 312 -28.76 2.58 -13.25
C PHE A 312 -29.27 2.14 -14.62
N ALA A 313 -29.21 0.84 -14.90
CA ALA A 313 -29.83 0.23 -16.08
C ALA A 313 -31.36 0.19 -15.93
N ASP A 314 -31.96 1.37 -15.83
CA ASP A 314 -33.38 1.61 -15.59
C ASP A 314 -33.93 2.61 -16.63
N PRO A 315 -35.14 2.39 -17.19
CA PRO A 315 -35.74 3.29 -18.16
C PRO A 315 -35.81 4.75 -17.69
N GLN A 316 -36.07 4.99 -16.40
CA GLN A 316 -36.16 6.35 -15.85
C GLN A 316 -34.82 7.09 -15.90
N ALA A 317 -33.71 6.36 -15.70
CA ALA A 317 -32.36 6.93 -15.84
C ALA A 317 -32.07 7.30 -17.29
N ILE A 318 -32.42 6.42 -18.23
CA ILE A 318 -32.20 6.63 -19.67
C ILE A 318 -33.00 7.85 -20.15
N GLU A 319 -34.29 7.92 -19.80
CA GLU A 319 -35.17 9.04 -20.17
C GLU A 319 -34.63 10.36 -19.62
N THR A 320 -34.21 10.39 -18.36
CA THR A 320 -33.62 11.58 -17.74
C THR A 320 -32.36 12.02 -18.48
N LEU A 321 -31.46 11.09 -18.80
CA LEU A 321 -30.23 11.43 -19.53
C LEU A 321 -30.52 11.90 -20.95
N GLN A 322 -31.53 11.35 -21.64
CA GLN A 322 -31.95 11.78 -22.97
C GLN A 322 -32.49 13.22 -22.94
N MET A 323 -33.27 13.58 -21.92
CA MET A 323 -33.73 14.96 -21.74
C MET A 323 -32.56 15.93 -21.54
N LEU A 324 -31.53 15.53 -20.77
CA LEU A 324 -30.37 16.37 -20.47
C LEU A 324 -29.42 16.57 -21.65
N LEU A 325 -29.61 15.89 -22.78
CA LEU A 325 -28.90 16.20 -24.02
C LEU A 325 -29.29 17.56 -24.61
N TYR A 326 -30.41 18.13 -24.17
CA TYR A 326 -30.93 19.43 -24.59
C TYR A 326 -30.67 20.54 -23.57
N ASP A 327 -29.92 20.25 -22.51
CA ASP A 327 -29.64 21.22 -21.47
C ASP A 327 -28.83 22.42 -21.98
N GLU A 328 -29.05 23.60 -21.40
CA GLU A 328 -28.33 24.82 -21.75
C GLU A 328 -26.83 24.70 -21.48
N HIS A 329 -26.42 23.88 -20.49
CA HIS A 329 -25.02 23.69 -20.15
C HIS A 329 -24.35 22.60 -20.99
N THR A 330 -23.41 23.02 -21.84
CA THR A 330 -22.60 22.14 -22.69
C THR A 330 -21.88 21.02 -21.93
N GLN A 331 -21.39 21.29 -20.71
CA GLN A 331 -20.74 20.26 -19.89
C GLN A 331 -21.72 19.18 -19.41
N LEU A 332 -22.95 19.56 -19.08
CA LEU A 332 -23.98 18.62 -18.62
C LEU A 332 -24.44 17.72 -19.78
N ARG A 333 -24.68 18.31 -20.96
CA ARG A 333 -24.98 17.56 -22.20
C ARG A 333 -23.91 16.52 -22.52
N TYR A 334 -22.64 16.91 -22.39
CA TYR A 334 -21.51 16.02 -22.65
C TYR A 334 -21.48 14.83 -21.69
N GLU A 335 -21.67 15.07 -20.39
CA GLU A 335 -21.67 13.99 -19.38
C GLU A 335 -22.91 13.10 -19.51
N ALA A 336 -24.06 13.65 -19.95
CA ALA A 336 -25.26 12.89 -20.23
C ALA A 336 -25.06 11.94 -21.42
N LEU A 337 -24.42 12.42 -22.49
CA LEU A 337 -24.05 11.61 -23.64
C LEU A 337 -23.13 10.45 -23.27
N LEU A 338 -22.09 10.71 -22.47
CA LEU A 338 -21.18 9.66 -21.99
C LEU A 338 -21.90 8.62 -21.13
N SER A 339 -22.82 9.07 -20.28
CA SER A 339 -23.59 8.21 -19.39
C SER A 339 -24.58 7.32 -20.16
N LEU A 340 -25.24 7.86 -21.18
CA LEU A 340 -26.11 7.10 -22.09
C LEU A 340 -25.33 6.06 -22.90
N ALA A 341 -24.18 6.45 -23.44
CA ALA A 341 -23.32 5.55 -24.19
C ALA A 341 -22.88 4.35 -23.34
N HIS A 342 -22.59 4.59 -22.05
CA HIS A 342 -22.26 3.53 -21.11
C HIS A 342 -23.42 2.54 -20.91
N LEU A 343 -24.65 3.03 -20.70
CA LEU A 343 -25.83 2.19 -20.49
C LEU A 343 -26.23 1.39 -21.74
N THR A 344 -26.00 1.95 -22.93
CA THR A 344 -26.39 1.36 -24.21
C THR A 344 -25.31 0.50 -24.87
N GLY A 345 -24.09 0.48 -24.31
CA GLY A 345 -22.95 -0.26 -24.85
C GLY A 345 -22.37 0.34 -26.14
N VAL A 346 -22.73 1.58 -26.47
CA VAL A 346 -22.31 2.28 -27.69
C VAL A 346 -20.97 2.99 -27.44
N GLN A 347 -19.97 2.78 -28.30
CA GLN A 347 -18.73 3.56 -28.24
C GLN A 347 -18.91 4.96 -28.81
N VAL A 348 -18.60 5.99 -28.02
CA VAL A 348 -18.58 7.39 -28.48
C VAL A 348 -17.22 7.68 -29.09
N VAL A 349 -17.16 7.80 -30.43
CA VAL A 349 -15.95 8.24 -31.13
C VAL A 349 -15.93 9.76 -31.16
N TYR A 350 -14.84 10.34 -30.66
CA TYR A 350 -14.63 11.77 -30.50
C TYR A 350 -14.58 12.51 -31.85
N TYR A 351 -15.38 13.56 -32.01
CA TYR A 351 -15.11 14.61 -32.99
C TYR A 351 -15.14 15.96 -32.29
N SER A 352 -13.96 16.59 -32.15
CA SER A 352 -13.79 17.92 -31.56
C SER A 352 -14.53 19.03 -32.33
N SER A 353 -14.95 18.75 -33.57
CA SER A 353 -15.76 19.62 -34.42
C SER A 353 -17.24 19.70 -33.99
N LEU A 354 -17.79 18.70 -33.28
CA LEU A 354 -19.20 18.69 -32.84
C LEU A 354 -19.50 19.70 -31.72
N LEU A 355 -18.51 20.01 -30.88
CA LEU A 355 -18.66 21.00 -29.80
C LEU A 355 -18.44 22.45 -30.26
N LYS A 356 -17.86 22.66 -31.45
CA LYS A 356 -17.66 24.01 -32.02
C LYS A 356 -18.80 24.47 -32.95
N GLY A 357 -19.71 23.56 -33.32
CA GLY A 357 -20.78 23.84 -34.29
C GLY A 357 -22.16 24.12 -33.69
N ILE A 358 -22.40 23.79 -32.42
CA ILE A 358 -23.70 24.04 -31.78
C ILE A 358 -23.72 25.50 -31.32
N LYS A 359 -24.07 26.41 -32.23
CA LYS A 359 -24.53 27.76 -31.87
C LYS A 359 -25.85 27.63 -31.10
N ASP A 360 -26.07 28.52 -30.13
CA ASP A 360 -27.12 28.53 -29.10
C ASP A 360 -28.58 28.61 -29.60
N SER A 361 -28.93 28.11 -30.78
CA SER A 361 -30.25 28.33 -31.38
C SER A 361 -30.84 27.20 -32.23
N GLU A 362 -30.28 25.98 -32.23
CA GLU A 362 -30.91 24.87 -32.98
C GLU A 362 -31.33 23.69 -32.08
N PRO A 363 -32.59 23.25 -32.17
CA PRO A 363 -33.07 22.09 -31.43
C PRO A 363 -32.49 20.81 -32.04
N VAL A 364 -31.80 20.01 -31.23
CA VAL A 364 -31.19 18.72 -31.63
C VAL A 364 -32.30 17.71 -31.96
N ARG A 365 -32.84 17.68 -33.18
CA ARG A 365 -33.81 16.65 -33.57
C ARG A 365 -33.12 15.30 -33.79
N TRP A 366 -33.50 14.30 -33.01
CA TRP A 366 -33.24 12.89 -33.35
C TRP A 366 -34.16 12.49 -34.50
N LEU A 367 -33.62 12.38 -35.72
CA LEU A 367 -34.33 11.76 -36.83
C LEU A 367 -34.20 10.24 -36.74
N PRO A 368 -35.26 9.47 -37.03
CA PRO A 368 -35.18 8.02 -37.02
C PRO A 368 -34.28 7.56 -38.17
N ALA A 369 -33.17 6.92 -37.81
CA ALA A 369 -32.40 5.95 -38.58
C ALA A 369 -32.46 6.07 -40.12
N ALA A 370 -31.96 7.17 -40.67
CA ALA A 370 -31.38 7.20 -42.01
C ALA A 370 -30.68 8.55 -42.21
N ASN A 371 -29.37 8.49 -42.42
CA ASN A 371 -28.54 9.57 -42.91
C ASN A 371 -28.13 10.66 -41.89
N ASN A 372 -26.86 10.55 -41.50
CA ASN A 372 -25.97 11.55 -40.93
C ASN A 372 -26.18 11.89 -39.45
N TRP A 373 -25.40 11.22 -38.61
CA TRP A 373 -24.33 11.72 -37.72
C TRP A 373 -24.12 10.62 -36.65
N LEU A 374 -22.86 10.24 -36.42
CA LEU A 374 -22.38 9.02 -35.74
C LEU A 374 -22.31 7.78 -36.66
N HIS A 375 -21.15 7.59 -37.29
CA HIS A 375 -20.68 6.22 -37.51
C HIS A 375 -20.41 5.59 -36.13
N ILE A 376 -21.45 4.96 -35.60
CA ILE A 376 -21.37 4.02 -34.48
C ILE A 376 -20.61 2.81 -35.02
N LEU A 377 -19.31 2.74 -34.75
CA LEU A 377 -18.54 1.52 -34.99
C LEU A 377 -18.99 0.48 -33.96
N ASN A 378 -19.96 -0.33 -34.36
CA ASN A 378 -20.31 -1.56 -33.67
C ASN A 378 -19.14 -2.53 -33.90
N ALA A 379 -18.35 -2.82 -32.87
CA ALA A 379 -17.14 -3.65 -32.93
C ALA A 379 -17.42 -5.16 -33.17
N SER A 380 -18.43 -5.49 -33.98
CA SER A 380 -18.85 -6.86 -34.27
C SER A 380 -19.12 -7.16 -35.75
N LYS A 381 -18.83 -6.24 -36.70
CA LYS A 381 -18.87 -6.56 -38.14
C LYS A 381 -17.64 -6.04 -38.90
N SER A 382 -17.15 -6.86 -39.83
CA SER A 382 -15.87 -6.78 -40.54
C SER A 382 -15.78 -5.59 -41.53
N PRO A 383 -14.56 -5.15 -41.91
CA PRO A 383 -14.33 -3.87 -42.59
C PRO A 383 -14.37 -3.95 -44.12
N HIS A 384 -15.43 -4.51 -44.72
CA HIS A 384 -15.48 -4.65 -46.19
C HIS A 384 -16.69 -4.11 -46.93
N GLU A 385 -17.68 -3.48 -46.31
CA GLU A 385 -18.79 -2.90 -47.05
C GLU A 385 -19.18 -1.56 -46.42
N ILE A 386 -18.94 -0.47 -47.15
CA ILE A 386 -19.16 0.94 -46.79
C ILE A 386 -20.60 1.34 -47.05
#